data_AF-X1DZI0-F1
#
_entry.id   AF-X1DZI0-F1
#
_cell.length_a   1.000
_cell.length_b   1.000
_cell.length_c   1.000
_cell.angle_alpha   90.00
_cell.angle_beta   90.00
_cell.angle_gamma   90.00
#
_symmetry.space_group_name_H-M   'P 1'
#
loop_
_entity.id
_entity.type
_entity.pdbx_description
1 polymer ?
#
loop_
_entity_poly.entity_id
_entity_poly.type
_entity_poly.pdbx_seq_one_letter_code
_entity_poly.pdbx_strand_id
1 'polypeptide(L)' 'GVTTPEMEINRLKACINAIQPNKVQVNTVTRPPAEGFAEPVPQKQLQTITKKLYKKAEVIADYSNVHKQSAQ' A
#
# COMPACT_ATOMS: atom_id res chain seq x y z
N GLY A 1 6.88 6.01 -0.55
CA GLY A 1 5.43 5.87 -0.81
C GLY A 1 4.69 7.15 -0.42
N VAL A 2 3.83 7.69 -1.28
CA VAL A 2 3.29 9.05 -1.12
C VAL A 2 2.15 9.16 -0.10
N THR A 3 1.34 8.09 0.06
CA THR A 3 0.16 8.07 0.95
C THR A 3 0.43 7.42 2.31
N THR A 4 1.69 7.21 2.68
CA THR A 4 2.09 6.61 3.95
C THR A 4 2.23 7.54 5.17
N PRO A 5 2.17 8.88 5.08
CA PRO A 5 2.12 9.72 6.27
C PRO A 5 0.94 9.36 7.20
N GLU A 6 1.13 9.52 8.51
CA GLU A 6 0.16 9.08 9.52
C GLU A 6 -1.22 9.76 9.38
N MET A 7 -1.23 11.05 8.98
CA MET A 7 -2.45 11.79 8.72
C MET A 7 -3.30 11.12 7.63
N GLU A 8 -2.67 10.69 6.53
CA GLU A 8 -3.36 10.06 5.40
C GLU A 8 -3.89 8.67 5.78
N ILE A 9 -3.14 7.91 6.57
CA ILE A 9 -3.58 6.62 7.11
C ILE A 9 -4.84 6.80 7.98
N ASN A 10 -4.86 7.82 8.84
CA ASN A 10 -6.01 8.09 9.71
C ASN A 10 -7.25 8.53 8.91
N ARG A 11 -7.07 9.32 7.85
CA ARG A 11 -8.15 9.69 6.92
C ARG A 11 -8.75 8.46 6.23
N LEU A 12 -7.90 7.59 5.68
CA LEU A 12 -8.34 6.34 5.05
C LEU A 12 -9.08 5.44 6.03
N LYS A 13 -8.61 5.31 7.27
CA LYS A 13 -9.29 4.55 8.32
C LYS A 13 -10.69 5.08 8.60
N ALA A 14 -10.86 6.40 8.68
CA ALA A 14 -12.18 7.01 8.86
C ALA A 14 -13.13 6.70 7.70
N CYS A 15 -12.65 6.79 6.45
CA CYS A 15 -13.43 6.43 5.27
C CYS A 15 -13.82 4.94 5.25
N ILE A 16 -12.88 4.03 5.55
CA ILE A 16 -13.15 2.59 5.62
C ILE A 16 -14.25 2.30 6.66
N ASN A 17 -14.17 2.93 7.83
CA ASN A 17 -15.17 2.77 8.88
C ASN A 17 -16.54 3.33 8.48
N ALA A 18 -16.60 4.38 7.67
CA ALA A 18 -17.87 4.92 7.17
C ALA A 18 -18.50 4.02 6.09
N ILE A 19 -17.67 3.45 5.20
CA ILE A 19 -18.13 2.61 4.08
C ILE A 19 -18.51 1.19 4.54
N GLN A 20 -17.85 0.66 5.59
CA GLN A 20 -18.01 -0.72 6.07
C GLN A 20 -17.83 -1.77 4.95
N PRO A 21 -16.70 -1.75 4.21
CA PRO A 21 -16.49 -2.72 3.14
C PRO A 21 -16.32 -4.14 3.70
N ASN A 22 -16.73 -5.14 2.93
CA ASN A 22 -16.53 -6.54 3.33
C ASN A 22 -15.05 -6.94 3.38
N LYS A 23 -14.20 -6.28 2.58
CA LYS A 23 -12.75 -6.53 2.49
C LYS A 23 -11.99 -5.25 2.16
N VAL A 24 -10.79 -5.11 2.71
CA VAL A 24 -9.85 -4.03 2.38
C VAL A 24 -8.55 -4.65 1.88
N GLN A 25 -8.10 -4.23 0.71
CA GLN A 25 -6.84 -4.70 0.12
C GLN A 25 -5.87 -3.53 0.03
N VAL A 26 -4.66 -3.73 0.56
CA VAL A 26 -3.60 -2.72 0.56
C VAL A 26 -2.50 -3.19 -0.38
N ASN A 27 -2.26 -2.41 -1.43
CA ASN A 27 -1.22 -2.69 -2.41
C ASN A 27 -0.06 -1.70 -2.27
N THR A 28 1.02 -1.98 -2.98
CA THR A 28 2.09 -1.01 -3.20
C THR A 28 2.61 -1.12 -4.63
N VAL A 29 3.39 -0.14 -5.05
CA VAL A 29 4.03 -0.14 -6.37
C VAL A 29 4.94 -1.37 -6.46
N THR A 30 4.65 -2.26 -7.41
CA THR A 30 5.40 -3.51 -7.67
C THR A 30 5.81 -3.62 -9.14
N ARG A 31 5.37 -2.65 -9.94
CA ARG A 31 5.68 -2.47 -11.35
C ARG A 31 6.49 -1.19 -11.52
N PRO A 32 7.26 -1.03 -12.61
CA PRO A 32 7.84 0.26 -12.93
C PRO A 32 6.72 1.32 -12.93
N PRO A 33 6.80 2.33 -12.06
CA PRO A 33 5.79 3.39 -12.05
C PRO A 33 5.94 4.23 -13.33
N ALA A 34 4.82 4.69 -13.87
CA ALA A 34 4.87 5.67 -14.96
C ALA A 34 5.32 7.04 -14.42
N GLU A 35 4.98 7.34 -13.17
CA GLU A 35 5.32 8.56 -12.47
C GLU A 35 6.54 8.38 -11.54
N GLY A 36 7.57 9.21 -11.72
CA GLY A 36 8.84 9.10 -10.97
C GLY A 36 8.75 9.35 -9.45
N PHE A 37 7.62 9.85 -8.94
CA PHE A 37 7.41 10.07 -7.50
C PHE A 37 6.81 8.85 -6.78
N ALA A 38 6.34 7.85 -7.51
CA ALA A 38 5.64 6.71 -6.95
C ALA A 38 6.63 5.64 -6.48
N GLU A 39 6.98 5.70 -5.19
CA GLU A 39 7.91 4.73 -4.60
C GLU A 39 7.20 3.57 -3.89
N PRO A 40 7.75 2.34 -4.00
CA PRO A 40 7.26 1.19 -3.24
C PRO A 40 7.37 1.43 -1.73
N VAL A 41 6.43 0.85 -0.99
CA VAL A 41 6.46 0.85 0.48
C VAL A 41 7.12 -0.44 0.94
N PRO A 42 8.14 -0.39 1.83
CA PRO A 42 8.75 -1.60 2.39
C PRO A 42 7.72 -2.53 3.04
N GLN A 43 7.89 -3.84 2.89
CA GLN A 43 6.92 -4.85 3.35
C GLN A 43 6.51 -4.70 4.82
N LYS A 44 7.48 -4.52 5.72
CA LYS A 44 7.23 -4.32 7.16
C LYS A 44 6.37 -3.08 7.43
N GLN A 45 6.63 -2.01 6.69
CA GLN A 45 5.87 -0.77 6.81
C GLN A 45 4.45 -0.95 6.27
N LEU A 46 4.28 -1.59 5.10
CA LEU A 46 2.97 -1.84 4.51
C LEU A 46 2.10 -2.73 5.40
N GLN A 47 2.69 -3.76 6.02
CA GLN A 47 2.01 -4.61 7.01
C GLN A 47 1.56 -3.81 8.25
N THR A 48 2.41 -2.90 8.73
CA THR A 48 2.08 -2.03 9.88
C THR A 48 0.92 -1.10 9.54
N ILE A 49 0.95 -0.49 8.36
CA ILE A 49 -0.12 0.39 7.86
C ILE A 49 -1.43 -0.40 7.70
N THR A 50 -1.37 -1.60 7.12
CA THR A 50 -2.53 -2.48 6.93
C THR A 50 -3.24 -2.79 8.23
N LYS A 51 -2.48 -3.16 9.28
CA LYS A 51 -3.02 -3.40 10.63
C LYS A 51 -3.67 -2.15 11.25
N LYS A 52 -3.13 -0.96 10.96
CA LYS A 52 -3.69 0.32 11.43
C LYS A 52 -4.97 0.70 10.69
N LEU A 53 -5.05 0.42 9.39
CA LEU A 53 -6.17 0.77 8.52
C LEU A 53 -7.42 -0.02 8.86
N TYR A 54 -7.33 -1.35 8.91
CA TYR A 54 -8.49 -2.20 9.17
C TYR A 54 -8.07 -3.60 9.61
N LYS A 55 -8.77 -4.17 10.60
CA LYS A 55 -8.40 -5.47 11.21
C LYS A 55 -8.39 -6.62 10.19
N LYS A 56 -9.27 -6.58 9.19
CA LYS A 56 -9.39 -7.61 8.14
C LYS A 56 -8.72 -7.18 6.81
N ALA A 57 -7.90 -6.13 6.83
CA ALA A 57 -7.19 -5.75 5.62
C ALA A 57 -6.10 -6.76 5.28
N GLU A 58 -5.88 -7.00 4.00
CA GLU A 58 -4.83 -7.87 3.49
C GLU A 58 -3.84 -7.07 2.64
N VAL A 59 -2.57 -7.47 2.68
CA VAL A 59 -1.54 -6.93 1.79
C VAL A 59 -1.52 -7.74 0.51
N ILE A 60 -1.60 -7.07 -0.64
CA ILE A 60 -1.41 -7.66 -1.97
C ILE A 60 -0.29 -6.90 -2.65
N ALA A 61 0.94 -7.39 -2.46
CA ALA A 61 2.14 -6.82 -3.06
C ALA A 61 3.17 -7.92 -3.30
N ASP A 62 3.67 -7.98 -4.52
CA ASP A 62 4.78 -8.82 -4.92
C ASP A 62 6.11 -8.15 -4.57
N TYR A 63 6.82 -8.70 -3.58
CA TYR A 63 8.14 -8.24 -3.16
C TYR A 63 9.28 -9.06 -3.77
N SER A 64 8.97 -9.99 -4.68
CA SER A 64 9.93 -10.95 -5.25
C SER A 64 10.83 -10.36 -6.35
N ASN A 65 10.84 -9.03 -6.55
CA ASN A 65 11.72 -8.34 -7.52
C ASN A 65 11.64 -8.91 -8.95
N VAL A 66 10.47 -9.37 -9.40
CA VAL A 66 10.26 -9.92 -10.77
C VAL A 66 10.44 -8.89 -11.88
N HIS A 67 10.60 -7.61 -11.54
CA HIS A 67 10.92 -6.55 -12.49
C HIS A 67 12.28 -5.91 -12.17
N LYS A 68 13.35 -6.70 -12.31
CA LYS A 68 14.62 -6.11 -12.80
C LYS A 68 14.32 -5.58 -14.19
N GLN A 69 14.13 -4.27 -14.32
CA GLN A 69 14.16 -3.62 -15.61
C GLN A 69 15.54 -3.89 -16.22
N SER A 70 15.60 -4.78 -17.19
CA SER A 70 16.64 -4.76 -18.21
C SER A 70 16.43 -3.46 -18.99
N ALA A 71 17.03 -2.37 -18.51
CA ALA A 71 17.21 -1.18 -19.32
C ALA A 71 18.40 -1.45 -20.24
N GLN A 72 18.12 -1.67 -21.53
CA GLN A 72 19.05 -1.42 -22.62
C GLN A 72 19.06 0.07 -22.95
#